data_AF-A0A0J8QPG6-F1
#
_entry.id   AF-A0A0J8QPG6-F1
#
_cell.length_a   1.000
_cell.length_b   1.000
_cell.length_c   1.000
_cell.angle_alpha   90.00
_cell.angle_beta   90.00
_cell.angle_gamma   90.00
#
_symmetry.space_group_name_H-M   'P 1'
#
loop_
_entity.id
_entity.type
_entity.pdbx_description
1 polymer ?
#
loop_
_entity_poly.entity_id
_entity_poly.type
_entity_poly.pdbx_seq_one_letter_code
_entity_poly.pdbx_strand_id
1 'polypeptide(L)'
;MINIGALVGQVSMVYAEKYVGFYLSFLLPTIMFSLCPLVLFLCRKVYVLTPPQGSVYGKALKVWGLAMKGRWSINPVKTYRNFQDPNMWEAAKPSNIPNRPAWMNFDDAWVDEVRRGLLACKVFLWYPLFWLSYNQMTNNLTSQAATMTLNGVPNDVVNNLNPFALILFIPIMDRIVYPILRKLGIKFTPLKRITAGFFIASCAMIAATVIQYHIYKLGPCGKYANTCAKDNIPAPITVWVQAVPYVCGGISEIFASVTSLEYAFTKAPKNMRSLVQAVALFMNALSSALGQALVSLAEDPLLIWNYGVTACLTFAGGIGFWLTNYKIDKEEDKLNTLPNAHFKGQNNDEER
;
A
#
# COMPACT_ATOMS: atom_id res chain seq x y z
N MET A 1 -1.01 -16.67 -7.83
CA MET A 1 -1.74 -16.56 -9.12
C MET A 1 -1.79 -15.13 -9.64
N ILE A 2 -2.13 -14.12 -8.82
CA ILE A 2 -2.18 -12.71 -9.25
C ILE A 2 -0.86 -12.24 -9.89
N ASN A 3 0.30 -12.49 -9.26
CA ASN A 3 1.59 -12.06 -9.82
C ASN A 3 1.94 -12.72 -11.16
N ILE A 4 1.51 -13.96 -11.39
CA ILE A 4 1.70 -14.66 -12.67
C ILE A 4 0.80 -14.02 -13.74
N GLY A 5 -0.47 -13.76 -13.40
CA GLY A 5 -1.40 -13.07 -14.29
C GLY A 5 -0.95 -11.66 -14.64
N ALA A 6 -0.43 -10.91 -13.66
CA ALA A 6 0.12 -9.58 -13.87
C ALA A 6 1.33 -9.61 -14.83
N LEU A 7 2.27 -10.54 -14.62
CA LEU A 7 3.45 -10.70 -15.47
C LEU A 7 3.08 -11.14 -16.89
N VAL A 8 2.25 -12.17 -17.03
CA VAL A 8 1.81 -12.65 -18.35
C VAL A 8 0.99 -11.59 -19.08
N GLY A 9 0.09 -10.91 -18.37
CA GLY A 9 -0.74 -9.84 -18.92
C GLY A 9 0.09 -8.66 -19.40
N GLN A 10 0.97 -8.11 -18.55
CA GLN A 10 1.84 -6.97 -18.90
C GLN A 10 2.76 -7.31 -20.07
N VAL A 11 3.44 -8.46 -20.06
CA VAL A 11 4.31 -8.88 -21.18
C VAL A 11 3.50 -9.02 -22.47
N SER A 12 2.40 -9.76 -22.44
CA SER A 12 1.61 -10.05 -23.64
C SER A 12 1.00 -8.80 -24.25
N MET A 13 0.47 -7.89 -23.43
CA MET A 13 -0.16 -6.66 -23.90
C MET A 13 0.86 -5.68 -24.48
N VAL A 14 2.02 -5.54 -23.85
CA VAL A 14 3.09 -4.65 -24.33
C VAL A 14 3.67 -5.14 -25.67
N TYR A 15 3.78 -6.46 -25.87
CA TYR A 15 4.18 -6.99 -27.18
C TYR A 15 3.05 -6.93 -28.23
N ALA A 16 1.79 -7.11 -27.83
CA ALA A 16 0.64 -6.92 -28.71
C ALA A 16 0.57 -5.47 -29.21
N GLU A 17 0.82 -4.50 -28.33
CA GLU A 17 0.94 -3.08 -28.67
C GLU A 17 2.08 -2.84 -29.67
N LYS A 18 3.27 -3.38 -29.41
CA LYS A 18 4.43 -3.18 -30.28
C LYS A 18 4.28 -3.76 -31.69
N TYR A 19 3.68 -4.95 -31.83
CA TYR A 19 3.63 -5.66 -33.12
C TYR A 19 2.33 -5.49 -33.90
N VAL A 20 1.19 -5.26 -33.23
CA VAL A 20 -0.13 -5.17 -33.87
C VAL A 20 -0.76 -3.79 -33.68
N GLY A 21 -0.55 -3.18 -32.51
CA GLY A 21 -1.03 -1.85 -32.17
C GLY A 21 -1.96 -1.82 -30.95
N PHE A 22 -2.26 -0.60 -30.49
CA PHE A 22 -3.03 -0.33 -29.27
C PHE A 22 -4.42 -0.97 -29.24
N TYR A 23 -5.08 -1.10 -30.40
CA TYR A 23 -6.42 -1.68 -30.47
C TYR A 23 -6.48 -3.11 -29.92
N LEU A 24 -5.51 -3.97 -30.30
CA LEU A 24 -5.47 -5.35 -29.82
C LEU A 24 -5.16 -5.42 -28.32
N SER A 25 -4.25 -4.56 -27.85
CA SER A 25 -3.84 -4.46 -26.44
C SER A 25 -5.02 -4.10 -25.52
N PHE A 26 -5.98 -3.28 -25.98
CA PHE A 26 -7.19 -2.96 -25.22
C PHE A 26 -8.35 -3.94 -25.43
N LEU A 27 -8.46 -4.54 -26.62
CA LEU A 27 -9.55 -5.47 -26.94
C LEU A 27 -9.44 -6.76 -26.13
N LEU A 28 -8.25 -7.34 -25.99
CA LEU A 28 -8.04 -8.61 -25.30
C LEU A 28 -8.47 -8.56 -23.82
N PRO A 29 -8.03 -7.59 -22.99
CA PRO A 29 -8.50 -7.46 -21.62
C PRO A 29 -10.00 -7.17 -21.54
N THR A 30 -10.55 -6.41 -22.48
CA THR A 30 -12.00 -6.11 -22.53
C THR A 30 -12.81 -7.38 -22.73
N ILE A 31 -12.42 -8.24 -23.68
CA ILE A 31 -13.07 -9.54 -23.90
C ILE A 31 -12.99 -10.41 -22.65
N MET A 32 -11.80 -10.50 -22.04
CA MET A 32 -11.64 -11.27 -20.80
C MET A 32 -12.52 -10.74 -19.66
N PHE A 33 -12.61 -9.42 -19.51
CA PHE A 33 -13.47 -8.79 -18.51
C PHE A 33 -14.96 -9.00 -18.79
N SER A 34 -15.39 -8.93 -20.05
CA SER A 34 -16.78 -9.21 -20.46
C SER A 34 -17.19 -10.67 -20.25
N LEU A 35 -16.23 -11.61 -20.27
CA LEU A 35 -16.47 -13.01 -19.94
C LEU A 35 -16.69 -13.25 -18.44
N CYS A 36 -16.15 -12.39 -17.55
CA CYS A 36 -16.28 -12.55 -16.10
C CYS A 36 -17.76 -12.58 -15.62
N PRO A 37 -18.64 -11.64 -15.99
CA PRO A 37 -20.07 -11.70 -15.67
C PRO A 37 -20.75 -12.97 -16.17
N LEU A 38 -20.37 -13.45 -17.37
CA LEU A 38 -20.93 -14.68 -17.94
C LEU A 38 -20.56 -15.91 -17.10
N VAL A 39 -19.30 -16.01 -16.68
CA VAL A 39 -18.84 -17.08 -15.77
C VAL A 39 -19.54 -16.98 -14.41
N LEU A 40 -19.67 -15.78 -13.84
CA LEU A 40 -20.40 -15.55 -12.59
C LEU A 40 -21.88 -15.97 -12.71
N PHE A 41 -22.52 -15.65 -13.82
CA PHE A 41 -23.92 -16.01 -14.07
C PHE A 41 -24.10 -17.53 -14.21
N LEU A 42 -23.24 -18.20 -14.97
CA LEU A 42 -23.28 -19.66 -15.14
C LEU A 42 -23.02 -20.39 -13.82
N CYS A 43 -22.09 -19.89 -13.01
CA CYS A 43 -21.73 -20.50 -11.72
C CYS A 43 -22.65 -20.08 -10.55
N ARG A 44 -23.71 -19.30 -10.80
CA ARG A 44 -24.59 -18.79 -9.73
C ARG A 44 -25.17 -19.86 -8.80
N LYS A 45 -25.37 -21.07 -9.32
CA LYS A 45 -25.94 -22.21 -8.57
C LYS A 45 -24.92 -22.90 -7.66
N VAL A 46 -23.63 -22.62 -7.83
CA VAL A 46 -22.52 -23.21 -7.04
C VAL A 46 -22.11 -22.28 -5.90
N TYR A 47 -22.40 -20.97 -6.01
CA TYR A 47 -22.00 -19.99 -4.99
C TYR A 47 -22.84 -20.11 -3.72
N VAL A 48 -22.15 -20.08 -2.58
CA VAL A 48 -22.77 -19.94 -1.26
C VAL A 48 -23.10 -18.47 -1.04
N LEU A 49 -24.39 -18.15 -1.00
CA LEU A 49 -24.88 -16.80 -0.73
C LEU A 49 -24.87 -16.56 0.78
N THR A 50 -23.93 -15.73 1.26
CA THR A 50 -23.93 -15.30 2.67
C THR A 50 -24.99 -14.21 2.87
N PRO A 51 -25.82 -14.27 3.94
CA PRO A 51 -26.80 -13.25 4.21
C PRO A 51 -26.13 -11.88 4.40
N PRO A 52 -26.80 -10.77 4.01
CA PRO A 52 -26.24 -9.44 4.15
C PRO A 52 -25.98 -9.14 5.63
N GLN A 53 -24.72 -9.08 6.02
CA GLN A 53 -24.35 -8.56 7.32
C GLN A 53 -24.63 -7.05 7.31
N GLY A 54 -25.41 -6.55 8.27
CA GLY A 54 -25.80 -5.14 8.33
C GLY A 54 -24.61 -4.17 8.39
N SER A 55 -24.89 -2.86 8.40
CA SER A 55 -23.84 -1.82 8.35
C SER A 55 -22.99 -1.76 9.63
N VAL A 56 -21.95 -2.61 9.69
CA VAL A 56 -20.91 -2.57 10.73
C VAL A 56 -20.16 -1.24 10.67
N TYR A 57 -19.98 -0.70 9.46
CA TYR A 57 -19.38 0.61 9.22
C TYR A 57 -20.15 1.75 9.91
N GLY A 58 -21.46 1.82 9.71
CA GLY A 58 -22.29 2.86 10.32
C GLY A 58 -22.27 2.80 11.85
N LYS A 59 -22.22 1.59 12.42
CA LYS A 59 -22.08 1.40 13.87
C LYS A 59 -20.71 1.86 14.37
N ALA A 60 -19.63 1.52 13.67
CA ALA A 60 -18.28 1.91 14.04
C ALA A 60 -18.10 3.44 14.04
N LEU A 61 -18.64 4.14 13.03
CA LEU A 61 -18.64 5.60 12.98
C LEU A 61 -19.46 6.23 14.11
N LYS A 62 -20.61 5.65 14.48
CA LYS A 62 -21.42 6.15 15.59
C LYS A 62 -20.73 5.95 16.94
N VAL A 63 -20.05 4.82 17.17
CA VAL A 63 -19.23 4.59 18.37
C VAL A 63 -18.06 5.57 18.41
N TRP A 64 -17.37 5.76 17.29
CA TRP A 64 -16.29 6.73 17.19
C TRP A 64 -16.79 8.16 17.48
N GLY A 65 -17.95 8.54 16.93
CA GLY A 65 -18.60 9.82 17.21
C GLY A 65 -18.99 9.99 18.68
N LEU A 66 -19.50 8.94 19.34
CA LEU A 66 -19.78 8.95 20.78
C LEU A 66 -18.49 9.10 21.61
N ALA A 67 -17.44 8.36 21.26
CA ALA A 67 -16.15 8.44 21.94
C ALA A 67 -15.54 9.86 21.86
N MET A 68 -15.75 10.56 20.74
CA MET A 68 -15.27 11.92 20.53
C MET A 68 -16.16 13.01 21.15
N LYS A 69 -17.40 12.69 21.55
CA LYS A 69 -18.36 13.68 22.03
C LYS A 69 -17.85 14.35 23.32
N GLY A 70 -17.82 15.68 23.34
CA GLY A 70 -17.34 16.47 24.48
C GLY A 70 -15.81 16.56 24.61
N ARG A 71 -15.03 15.94 23.71
CA ARG A 71 -13.56 15.98 23.70
C ARG A 71 -12.97 16.95 22.69
N TRP A 72 -13.80 17.49 21.79
CA TRP A 72 -13.43 18.53 20.84
C TRP A 72 -13.24 19.88 21.55
N SER A 73 -12.06 20.47 21.37
CA SER A 73 -11.73 21.83 21.81
C SER A 73 -11.29 22.68 20.62
N ILE A 74 -11.54 23.99 20.71
CA ILE A 74 -11.05 24.97 19.72
C ILE A 74 -9.50 24.98 19.69
N ASN A 75 -8.85 24.63 20.80
CA ASN A 75 -7.39 24.52 20.85
C ASN A 75 -6.92 23.13 20.36
N PRO A 76 -6.14 23.04 19.26
CA PRO A 76 -5.71 21.77 18.67
C PRO A 76 -4.83 20.94 19.62
N VAL A 77 -4.04 21.57 20.49
CA VAL A 77 -3.19 20.86 21.46
C VAL A 77 -4.04 20.21 22.56
N LYS A 78 -5.10 20.89 23.00
CA LYS A 78 -6.04 20.35 24.00
C LYS A 78 -6.86 19.21 23.40
N THR A 79 -7.29 19.34 22.15
CA THR A 79 -7.98 18.26 21.41
C THR A 79 -7.08 17.03 21.22
N TYR A 80 -5.81 17.22 20.87
CA TYR A 80 -4.86 16.11 20.75
C TYR A 80 -4.65 15.37 22.09
N ARG A 81 -4.50 16.11 23.19
CA ARG A 81 -4.41 15.51 24.54
C ARG A 81 -5.68 14.74 24.91
N ASN A 82 -6.86 15.33 24.70
CA ASN A 82 -8.13 14.69 24.99
C ASN A 82 -8.38 13.41 24.18
N PHE A 83 -7.81 13.31 22.97
CA PHE A 83 -7.88 12.12 22.10
C PHE A 83 -6.88 11.02 22.49
N GLN A 84 -5.87 11.36 23.29
CA GLN A 84 -4.91 10.39 23.83
C GLN A 84 -5.35 9.77 25.15
N ASP A 85 -6.43 10.28 25.77
CA ASP A 85 -6.93 9.74 27.04
C ASP A 85 -7.37 8.28 26.90
N PRO A 86 -6.82 7.36 27.73
CA PRO A 86 -7.22 5.94 27.72
C PRO A 86 -8.72 5.74 27.98
N ASN A 87 -9.32 6.64 28.77
CA ASN A 87 -10.73 6.61 29.16
C ASN A 87 -11.69 7.02 28.03
N MET A 88 -11.18 7.49 26.88
CA MET A 88 -12.03 7.85 25.73
C MET A 88 -12.87 6.66 25.24
N TRP A 89 -12.25 5.49 25.14
CA TRP A 89 -12.91 4.28 24.66
C TRP A 89 -13.74 3.61 25.74
N GLU A 90 -13.34 3.71 27.02
CA GLU A 90 -14.11 3.23 28.16
C GLU A 90 -15.48 3.93 28.26
N ALA A 91 -15.53 5.23 27.99
CA ALA A 91 -16.80 5.99 27.98
C ALA A 91 -17.75 5.57 26.85
N ALA A 92 -17.24 4.94 25.78
CA ALA A 92 -18.03 4.48 24.65
C ALA A 92 -18.48 3.01 24.78
N LYS A 93 -18.12 2.33 25.87
CA LYS A 93 -18.50 0.93 26.13
C LYS A 93 -19.99 0.83 26.51
N PRO A 94 -20.73 -0.12 25.92
CA PRO A 94 -22.12 -0.41 26.30
C PRO A 94 -22.37 -0.57 27.80
N SER A 95 -21.41 -1.09 28.57
CA SER A 95 -21.53 -1.22 30.04
C SER A 95 -21.58 0.11 30.80
N ASN A 96 -20.94 1.15 30.27
CA ASN A 96 -20.84 2.46 30.94
C ASN A 96 -21.94 3.45 30.51
N ILE A 97 -22.84 3.05 29.60
CA ILE A 97 -23.90 3.91 29.07
C ILE A 97 -25.25 3.46 29.67
N PRO A 98 -25.85 4.24 30.57
CA PRO A 98 -27.08 3.85 31.28
C PRO A 98 -28.31 3.77 30.36
N ASN A 99 -28.38 4.58 29.28
CA ASN A 99 -29.45 4.53 28.28
C ASN A 99 -28.89 4.13 26.92
N ARG A 100 -28.90 2.82 26.63
CA ARG A 100 -28.35 2.28 25.38
C ARG A 100 -29.24 2.65 24.19
N PRO A 101 -28.72 3.32 23.16
CA PRO A 101 -29.49 3.58 21.95
C PRO A 101 -29.71 2.28 21.18
N ALA A 102 -30.84 2.15 20.47
CA ALA A 102 -31.27 0.91 19.79
C ALA A 102 -30.25 0.34 18.76
N TRP A 103 -29.30 1.15 18.30
CA TRP A 103 -28.25 0.72 17.37
C TRP A 103 -27.03 0.06 18.06
N MET A 104 -26.93 0.15 19.39
CA MET A 104 -25.83 -0.39 20.22
C MET A 104 -26.12 -1.85 20.61
N ASN A 105 -26.08 -2.74 19.61
CA ASN A 105 -26.36 -4.17 19.76
C ASN A 105 -25.07 -5.02 19.77
N PHE A 106 -23.97 -4.46 20.27
CA PHE A 106 -22.65 -5.09 20.34
C PHE A 106 -22.10 -5.07 21.78
N ASP A 107 -21.11 -5.90 22.06
CA ASP A 107 -20.45 -6.05 23.35
C ASP A 107 -19.28 -5.06 23.53
N ASP A 108 -18.81 -4.92 24.77
CA ASP A 108 -17.66 -4.06 25.10
C ASP A 108 -16.39 -4.49 24.35
N ALA A 109 -16.21 -5.79 24.13
CA ALA A 109 -15.07 -6.33 23.40
C ALA A 109 -15.06 -5.88 21.93
N TRP A 110 -16.22 -5.70 21.30
CA TRP A 110 -16.30 -5.11 19.96
C TRP A 110 -15.82 -3.65 19.93
N VAL A 111 -16.10 -2.86 20.97
CA VAL A 111 -15.56 -1.48 21.08
C VAL A 111 -14.04 -1.49 21.19
N ASP A 112 -13.48 -2.43 21.96
CA ASP A 112 -12.03 -2.62 22.05
C ASP A 112 -11.41 -3.12 20.74
N GLU A 113 -12.12 -3.93 19.94
CA GLU A 113 -11.72 -4.30 18.59
C GLU A 113 -11.74 -3.11 17.62
N VAL A 114 -12.77 -2.26 17.65
CA VAL A 114 -12.86 -1.03 16.86
C VAL A 114 -11.69 -0.10 17.19
N ARG A 115 -11.38 0.08 18.48
CA ARG A 115 -10.21 0.84 18.94
C ARG A 115 -8.92 0.27 18.37
N ARG A 116 -8.68 -1.03 18.49
CA ARG A 116 -7.47 -1.71 17.97
C ARG A 116 -7.35 -1.55 16.45
N GLY A 117 -8.45 -1.72 15.71
CA GLY A 117 -8.49 -1.51 14.27
C GLY A 117 -8.16 -0.08 13.86
N LEU A 118 -8.73 0.93 14.53
CA LEU A 118 -8.43 2.34 14.24
C LEU A 118 -7.00 2.72 14.61
N LEU A 119 -6.46 2.20 15.71
CA LEU A 119 -5.06 2.37 16.07
C LEU A 119 -4.12 1.71 15.05
N ALA A 120 -4.50 0.54 14.51
CA ALA A 120 -3.75 -0.10 13.44
C ALA A 120 -3.80 0.73 12.14
N CYS A 121 -4.93 1.36 11.82
CA CYS A 121 -5.03 2.27 10.68
C CYS A 121 -4.11 3.49 10.77
N LYS A 122 -3.68 3.90 11.98
CA LYS A 122 -2.70 4.99 12.18
C LYS A 122 -1.36 4.70 11.47
N VAL A 123 -0.99 3.43 11.34
CA VAL A 123 0.22 2.98 10.61
C VAL A 123 0.20 3.46 9.16
N PHE A 124 -0.98 3.54 8.54
CA PHE A 124 -1.12 3.99 7.15
C PHE A 124 -0.90 5.49 6.95
N LEU A 125 -0.86 6.32 8.00
CA LEU A 125 -0.69 7.78 7.84
C LEU A 125 0.64 8.16 7.16
N TRP A 126 1.67 7.32 7.30
CA TRP A 126 2.97 7.53 6.65
C TRP A 126 3.07 6.88 5.27
N TYR A 127 2.11 6.00 4.91
CA TYR A 127 2.11 5.28 3.63
C TYR A 127 1.98 6.17 2.39
N PRO A 128 1.39 7.39 2.42
CA PRO A 128 1.43 8.27 1.26
C PRO A 128 2.86 8.54 0.78
N LEU A 129 3.85 8.63 1.68
CA LEU A 129 5.25 8.84 1.31
C LEU A 129 5.92 7.58 0.75
N PHE A 130 5.47 6.39 1.17
CA PHE A 130 5.92 5.13 0.58
C PHE A 130 5.38 4.95 -0.84
N TRP A 131 4.06 5.12 -0.99
CA TRP A 131 3.40 5.05 -2.29
C TRP A 131 3.91 6.10 -3.27
N LEU A 132 4.42 7.24 -2.78
CA LEU A 132 4.93 8.30 -3.64
C LEU A 132 6.15 7.83 -4.43
N SER A 133 7.06 7.11 -3.75
CA SER A 133 8.23 6.47 -4.35
C SER A 133 7.86 5.23 -5.17
N TYR A 134 6.92 4.42 -4.68
CA TYR A 134 6.45 3.24 -5.42
C TYR A 134 5.80 3.63 -6.76
N ASN A 135 4.96 4.66 -6.77
CA ASN A 135 4.29 5.16 -7.98
C ASN A 135 5.27 5.77 -9.01
N GLN A 136 6.52 6.09 -8.61
CA GLN A 136 7.55 6.47 -9.60
C GLN A 136 7.89 5.31 -10.53
N MET A 137 7.80 4.06 -10.03
CA MET A 137 8.13 2.86 -10.79
C MET A 137 7.19 2.66 -11.98
N THR A 138 5.91 2.98 -11.84
CA THR A 138 4.93 2.82 -12.94
C THR A 138 4.96 3.97 -13.93
N ASN A 139 5.31 5.18 -13.47
CA ASN A 139 5.20 6.40 -14.27
C ASN A 139 6.57 6.85 -14.79
N ASN A 140 7.37 7.45 -13.91
CA ASN A 140 8.58 8.18 -14.32
C ASN A 140 9.75 7.27 -14.68
N LEU A 141 9.88 6.09 -14.05
CA LEU A 141 10.94 5.13 -14.41
C LEU A 141 10.71 4.57 -15.82
N THR A 142 9.45 4.37 -16.23
CA THR A 142 9.10 3.98 -17.60
C THR A 142 9.50 5.07 -18.60
N SER A 143 9.26 6.34 -18.29
CA SER A 143 9.73 7.47 -19.11
C SER A 143 11.25 7.56 -19.15
N GLN A 144 11.94 7.31 -18.04
CA GLN A 144 13.40 7.20 -18.01
C GLN A 144 13.90 6.06 -18.91
N ALA A 145 13.23 4.90 -18.90
CA ALA A 145 13.58 3.75 -19.73
C ALA A 145 13.53 4.08 -21.23
N ALA A 146 12.58 4.93 -21.65
CA ALA A 146 12.45 5.38 -23.03
C ALA A 146 13.66 6.18 -23.54
N THR A 147 14.46 6.77 -22.63
CA THR A 147 15.68 7.53 -22.98
C THR A 147 16.95 6.65 -23.06
N MET A 148 16.83 5.35 -22.75
CA MET A 148 17.95 4.39 -22.66
C MET A 148 18.02 3.48 -23.90
N THR A 149 19.14 2.77 -24.06
CA THR A 149 19.24 1.74 -25.11
C THR A 149 18.35 0.53 -24.78
N LEU A 150 17.34 0.34 -25.61
CA LEU A 150 16.26 -0.63 -25.42
C LEU A 150 16.50 -1.96 -26.15
N ASN A 151 17.47 -2.06 -27.07
CA ASN A 151 17.87 -3.28 -27.79
C ASN A 151 16.67 -4.14 -28.30
N GLY A 152 15.60 -3.49 -28.77
CA GLY A 152 14.41 -4.17 -29.28
C GLY A 152 13.37 -4.56 -28.21
N VAL A 153 13.59 -4.25 -26.93
CA VAL A 153 12.63 -4.45 -25.84
C VAL A 153 11.78 -3.18 -25.67
N PRO A 154 10.45 -3.26 -25.57
CA PRO A 154 9.61 -2.11 -25.21
C PRO A 154 9.98 -1.53 -23.83
N ASN A 155 9.88 -0.21 -23.66
CA ASN A 155 10.16 0.46 -22.40
C ASN A 155 9.25 -0.06 -21.26
N ASP A 156 7.97 -0.33 -21.53
CA ASP A 156 7.05 -0.82 -20.49
C ASP A 156 7.40 -2.22 -19.94
N VAL A 157 8.24 -2.99 -20.64
CA VAL A 157 8.68 -4.30 -20.15
C VAL A 157 9.47 -4.18 -18.85
N VAL A 158 10.10 -3.04 -18.55
CA VAL A 158 10.81 -2.84 -17.27
C VAL A 158 9.89 -2.94 -16.06
N ASN A 159 8.59 -2.63 -16.22
CA ASN A 159 7.61 -2.75 -15.14
C ASN A 159 7.41 -4.21 -14.69
N ASN A 160 7.69 -5.18 -15.56
CA ASN A 160 7.63 -6.62 -15.23
C ASN A 160 8.74 -7.05 -14.26
N LEU A 161 9.78 -6.24 -14.09
CA LEU A 161 10.84 -6.53 -13.12
C LEU A 161 10.30 -6.53 -11.69
N ASN A 162 9.25 -5.75 -11.39
CA ASN A 162 8.62 -5.76 -10.07
C ASN A 162 7.90 -7.10 -9.75
N PRO A 163 6.89 -7.56 -10.53
CA PRO A 163 6.25 -8.86 -10.25
C PRO A 163 7.24 -10.03 -10.34
N PHE A 164 8.26 -9.95 -11.20
CA PHE A 164 9.34 -10.94 -11.21
C PHE A 164 10.13 -10.94 -9.89
N ALA A 165 10.52 -9.77 -9.39
CA ALA A 165 11.15 -9.64 -8.08
C ALA A 165 10.25 -10.19 -6.97
N LEU A 166 8.94 -9.91 -6.97
CA LEU A 166 8.01 -10.47 -5.97
C LEU A 166 7.97 -12.01 -6.02
N ILE A 167 7.87 -12.61 -7.21
CA ILE A 167 7.83 -14.07 -7.37
C ILE A 167 9.13 -14.72 -6.86
N LEU A 168 10.27 -14.08 -7.08
CA LEU A 168 11.57 -14.57 -6.64
C LEU A 168 11.81 -14.34 -5.13
N PHE A 169 11.53 -13.14 -4.63
CA PHE A 169 11.92 -12.72 -3.29
C PHE A 169 10.93 -13.13 -2.20
N ILE A 170 9.62 -13.27 -2.48
CA ILE A 170 8.66 -13.78 -1.49
C ILE A 170 9.10 -15.14 -0.90
N PRO A 171 9.38 -16.19 -1.70
CA PRO A 171 9.78 -17.48 -1.15
C PRO A 171 11.15 -17.42 -0.46
N ILE A 172 12.07 -16.56 -0.92
CA ILE A 172 13.37 -16.33 -0.27
C ILE A 172 13.16 -15.71 1.12
N MET A 173 12.29 -14.71 1.24
CA MET A 173 12.00 -14.05 2.51
C MET A 173 11.35 -15.02 3.49
N ASP A 174 10.36 -15.79 3.04
CA ASP A 174 9.60 -16.71 3.89
C ASP A 174 10.39 -17.94 4.32
N ARG A 175 11.19 -18.53 3.42
CA ARG A 175 11.90 -19.79 3.68
C ARG A 175 13.32 -19.61 4.20
N ILE A 176 13.97 -18.49 3.90
CA ILE A 176 15.39 -18.28 4.22
C ILE A 176 15.54 -17.15 5.24
N VAL A 177 15.10 -15.94 4.90
CA VAL A 177 15.39 -14.74 5.69
C VAL A 177 14.69 -14.76 7.05
N TYR A 178 13.37 -14.98 7.09
CA TYR A 178 12.64 -14.99 8.37
C TYR A 178 13.06 -16.15 9.29
N PRO A 179 13.29 -17.38 8.82
CA PRO A 179 13.80 -18.46 9.67
C PRO A 179 15.20 -18.19 10.22
N ILE A 180 16.11 -17.59 9.42
CA ILE A 180 17.46 -17.23 9.89
C ILE A 180 17.39 -16.13 10.95
N LEU A 181 16.62 -15.06 10.71
CA LEU A 181 16.39 -14.00 11.70
C LEU A 181 15.86 -14.57 13.03
N ARG A 182 14.94 -15.54 12.94
CA ARG A 182 14.40 -16.25 14.12
C ARG A 182 15.46 -17.08 14.82
N LYS A 183 16.34 -17.77 14.09
CA LYS A 183 17.48 -18.53 14.66
C LYS A 183 18.50 -17.60 15.34
N LEU A 184 18.69 -16.40 14.84
CA LEU A 184 19.55 -15.36 15.43
C LEU A 184 18.91 -14.66 16.64
N GLY A 185 17.70 -15.03 17.04
CA GLY A 185 16.98 -14.40 18.16
C GLY A 185 16.44 -13.00 17.86
N ILE A 186 16.55 -12.54 16.61
CA ILE A 186 16.07 -11.21 16.20
C ILE A 186 14.57 -11.28 15.90
N LYS A 187 13.76 -10.77 16.84
CA LYS A 187 12.31 -10.60 16.63
C LYS A 187 12.06 -9.48 15.61
N PHE A 188 11.87 -9.86 14.35
CA PHE A 188 11.51 -8.96 13.26
C PHE A 188 9.99 -8.74 13.22
N THR A 189 9.52 -7.84 14.09
CA THR A 189 8.11 -7.44 14.26
C THR A 189 7.58 -6.77 12.99
N PRO A 190 6.26 -6.84 12.72
CA PRO A 190 5.65 -6.22 11.54
C PRO A 190 6.03 -4.75 11.35
N LEU A 191 6.07 -3.96 12.43
CA LEU A 191 6.45 -2.54 12.38
C LEU A 191 7.92 -2.32 12.00
N LYS A 192 8.84 -3.19 12.44
CA LYS A 192 10.25 -3.15 11.99
C LYS A 192 10.39 -3.51 10.52
N ARG A 193 9.58 -4.46 10.02
CA ARG A 193 9.57 -4.79 8.58
C ARG A 193 9.14 -3.61 7.76
N ILE A 194 8.03 -2.96 8.13
CA ILE A 194 7.54 -1.77 7.43
C ILE A 194 8.62 -0.69 7.40
N THR A 195 9.27 -0.43 8.54
CA THR A 195 10.38 0.54 8.63
C THR A 195 11.52 0.20 7.65
N ALA A 196 11.94 -1.07 7.60
CA ALA A 196 12.96 -1.52 6.65
C ALA A 196 12.49 -1.33 5.19
N GLY A 197 11.22 -1.60 4.90
CA GLY A 197 10.60 -1.31 3.60
C GLY A 197 10.81 0.14 3.18
N PHE A 198 10.41 1.12 4.00
CA PHE A 198 10.60 2.55 3.68
C PHE A 198 12.06 2.91 3.35
N PHE A 199 13.02 2.35 4.10
CA PHE A 199 14.44 2.60 3.80
C PHE A 199 14.89 1.97 2.47
N ILE A 200 14.45 0.75 2.17
CA ILE A 200 14.76 0.09 0.89
C ILE A 200 14.12 0.83 -0.29
N ALA A 201 12.88 1.31 -0.15
CA ALA A 201 12.24 2.18 -1.15
C ALA A 201 13.01 3.48 -1.36
N SER A 202 13.53 4.10 -0.29
CA SER A 202 14.42 5.27 -0.42
C SER A 202 15.71 4.92 -1.17
N CYS A 203 16.36 3.79 -0.86
CA CYS A 203 17.52 3.31 -1.60
C CYS A 203 17.22 3.04 -3.08
N ALA A 204 16.03 2.53 -3.40
CA ALA A 204 15.58 2.34 -4.78
C ALA A 204 15.50 3.68 -5.53
N MET A 205 14.94 4.72 -4.90
CA MET A 205 14.87 6.05 -5.51
C MET A 205 16.25 6.71 -5.63
N ILE A 206 17.15 6.53 -4.66
CA ILE A 206 18.55 6.99 -4.77
C ILE A 206 19.23 6.33 -5.98
N ALA A 207 19.04 5.02 -6.18
CA ALA A 207 19.56 4.34 -7.36
C ALA A 207 19.00 4.93 -8.65
N ALA A 208 17.69 5.23 -8.70
CA ALA A 208 17.07 5.89 -9.85
C ALA A 208 17.63 7.30 -10.11
N THR A 209 17.91 8.07 -9.06
CA THR A 209 18.58 9.39 -9.16
C THR A 209 19.97 9.28 -9.76
N VAL A 210 20.77 8.31 -9.30
CA VAL A 210 22.14 8.07 -9.81
C VAL A 210 22.10 7.66 -11.28
N ILE A 211 21.17 6.78 -11.65
CA ILE A 211 20.96 6.38 -13.06
C ILE A 211 20.61 7.61 -13.90
N GLN A 212 19.67 8.45 -13.46
CA GLN A 212 19.29 9.68 -14.18
C GLN A 212 20.47 10.64 -14.33
N TYR A 213 21.30 10.79 -13.30
CA TYR A 213 22.51 11.62 -13.35
C TYR A 213 23.49 11.12 -14.43
N HIS A 214 23.71 9.81 -14.50
CA HIS A 214 24.55 9.22 -15.54
C HIS A 214 23.95 9.36 -16.94
N ILE A 215 22.63 9.26 -17.09
CA ILE A 215 21.93 9.51 -18.36
C ILE A 215 22.20 10.94 -18.85
N TYR A 216 22.06 11.95 -17.99
CA TYR A 216 22.33 13.34 -18.39
C TYR A 216 23.82 13.65 -18.64
N LYS A 217 24.74 12.93 -17.99
CA LYS A 217 26.19 13.15 -18.17
C LYS A 217 26.74 12.47 -19.41
N LEU A 218 26.27 11.26 -19.73
CA LEU A 218 26.76 10.42 -20.83
C LEU A 218 25.89 10.54 -22.09
N GLY A 219 24.67 11.05 -21.97
CA GLY A 219 23.77 11.23 -23.09
C GLY A 219 24.24 12.34 -24.03
N PRO A 220 24.13 12.16 -25.36
CA PRO A 220 24.55 13.16 -26.35
C PRO A 220 23.77 14.48 -26.25
N CYS A 221 22.63 14.47 -25.55
CA CYS A 221 21.72 15.61 -25.42
C CYS A 221 21.70 16.29 -24.05
N GLY A 222 22.63 15.91 -23.17
CA GLY A 222 22.83 16.54 -21.88
C GLY A 222 21.55 16.59 -21.03
N LYS A 223 21.08 17.81 -20.73
CA LYS A 223 19.96 18.09 -19.81
C LYS A 223 18.56 17.93 -20.41
N TYR A 224 18.43 17.73 -21.73
CA TYR A 224 17.16 17.61 -22.44
C TYR A 224 17.02 16.22 -23.08
N ALA A 225 17.04 15.18 -22.23
CA ALA A 225 17.02 13.79 -22.69
C ALA A 225 15.69 13.41 -23.38
N ASN A 226 14.57 14.01 -22.99
CA ASN A 226 13.25 13.71 -23.54
C ASN A 226 13.06 14.22 -24.98
N THR A 227 13.73 15.32 -25.38
CA THR A 227 13.70 15.78 -26.78
C THR A 227 14.49 14.84 -27.69
N CYS A 228 15.61 14.30 -27.24
CA CYS A 228 16.40 13.37 -28.04
C CYS A 228 15.87 11.94 -28.06
N ALA A 229 15.10 11.54 -27.05
CA ALA A 229 14.32 10.31 -27.12
C ALA A 229 13.30 10.35 -28.27
N LYS A 230 12.71 11.54 -28.56
CA LYS A 230 11.83 11.72 -29.73
C LYS A 230 12.60 11.64 -31.05
N ASP A 231 13.86 12.05 -31.05
CA ASP A 231 14.74 11.98 -32.22
C ASP A 231 15.49 10.63 -32.37
N ASN A 232 15.12 9.60 -31.59
CA ASN A 232 15.72 8.25 -31.60
C ASN A 232 17.24 8.21 -31.29
N ILE A 233 17.76 9.15 -30.51
CA ILE A 233 19.16 9.16 -30.07
C ILE A 233 19.23 8.76 -28.57
N PRO A 234 19.32 7.46 -28.24
CA PRO A 234 19.35 7.01 -26.86
C PRO A 234 20.69 7.30 -26.18
N ALA A 235 20.68 7.48 -24.86
CA ALA A 235 21.91 7.49 -24.07
C ALA A 235 22.57 6.10 -24.08
N PRO A 236 23.92 5.98 -24.10
CA PRO A 236 24.64 4.70 -24.19
C PRO A 236 24.63 3.92 -22.86
N ILE A 237 23.45 3.78 -22.25
CA ILE A 237 23.21 3.02 -21.03
C ILE A 237 22.10 2.01 -21.35
N THR A 238 22.32 0.76 -21.00
CA THR A 238 21.32 -0.31 -21.20
C THR A 238 20.17 -0.15 -20.23
N VAL A 239 18.94 -0.34 -20.71
CA VAL A 239 17.72 -0.28 -19.89
C VAL A 239 17.78 -1.20 -18.64
N TRP A 240 18.51 -2.31 -18.72
CA TRP A 240 18.68 -3.29 -17.63
C TRP A 240 19.33 -2.73 -16.35
N VAL A 241 19.98 -1.58 -16.40
CA VAL A 241 20.47 -0.91 -15.17
C VAL A 241 19.30 -0.52 -14.25
N GLN A 242 18.10 -0.30 -14.80
CA GLN A 242 16.90 -0.08 -14.00
C GLN A 242 16.44 -1.33 -13.23
N ALA A 243 16.97 -2.52 -13.48
CA ALA A 243 16.66 -3.68 -12.66
C ALA A 243 16.96 -3.45 -11.17
N VAL A 244 17.96 -2.63 -10.85
CA VAL A 244 18.31 -2.28 -9.47
C VAL A 244 17.15 -1.57 -8.74
N PRO A 245 16.65 -0.40 -9.19
CA PRO A 245 15.53 0.25 -8.53
C PRO A 245 14.25 -0.60 -8.53
N TYR A 246 13.96 -1.37 -9.58
CA TYR A 246 12.78 -2.24 -9.61
C TYR A 246 12.85 -3.39 -8.61
N VAL A 247 14.01 -4.07 -8.50
CA VAL A 247 14.20 -5.16 -7.53
C VAL A 247 14.17 -4.63 -6.10
N CYS A 248 14.85 -3.52 -5.81
CA CYS A 248 14.77 -2.87 -4.51
C CYS A 248 13.33 -2.44 -4.18
N GLY A 249 12.60 -1.89 -5.16
CA GLY A 249 11.18 -1.56 -5.02
C GLY A 249 10.32 -2.77 -4.67
N GLY A 250 10.51 -3.90 -5.34
CA GLY A 250 9.79 -5.14 -5.05
C GLY A 250 10.10 -5.72 -3.67
N ILE A 251 11.37 -5.71 -3.25
CA ILE A 251 11.74 -6.11 -1.88
C ILE A 251 11.08 -5.18 -0.85
N SER A 252 11.08 -3.88 -1.13
CA SER A 252 10.43 -2.89 -0.29
C SER A 252 8.92 -3.10 -0.19
N GLU A 253 8.26 -3.49 -1.29
CA GLU A 253 6.83 -3.77 -1.33
C GLU A 253 6.46 -4.95 -0.42
N ILE A 254 7.27 -6.02 -0.41
CA ILE A 254 7.08 -7.16 0.49
C ILE A 254 7.11 -6.71 1.96
N PHE A 255 8.08 -5.87 2.31
CA PHE A 255 8.25 -5.44 3.70
C PHE A 255 7.25 -4.37 4.17
N ALA A 256 6.79 -3.50 3.28
CA ALA A 256 5.85 -2.43 3.64
C ALA A 256 4.39 -2.81 3.30
N SER A 257 4.06 -2.91 2.00
CA SER A 257 2.69 -3.08 1.52
C SER A 257 2.04 -4.36 2.06
N VAL A 258 2.69 -5.52 1.88
CA VAL A 258 2.13 -6.81 2.32
C VAL A 258 2.02 -6.86 3.85
N THR A 259 3.08 -6.45 4.55
CA THR A 259 3.13 -6.53 6.02
C THR A 259 2.14 -5.58 6.69
N SER A 260 1.87 -4.40 6.12
CA SER A 260 0.89 -3.46 6.72
C SER A 260 -0.54 -3.92 6.59
N LEU A 261 -0.92 -4.53 5.46
CA LEU A 261 -2.25 -5.12 5.30
C LEU A 261 -2.42 -6.32 6.24
N GLU A 262 -1.41 -7.18 6.36
CA GLU A 262 -1.41 -8.29 7.33
C GLU A 262 -1.54 -7.79 8.78
N TYR A 263 -0.75 -6.79 9.15
CA TYR A 263 -0.82 -6.16 10.47
C TYR A 263 -2.19 -5.54 10.73
N ALA A 264 -2.74 -4.78 9.78
CA ALA A 264 -4.02 -4.12 10.01
C ALA A 264 -5.20 -5.11 10.05
N PHE A 265 -5.17 -6.19 9.26
CA PHE A 265 -6.21 -7.23 9.29
C PHE A 265 -6.15 -8.14 10.51
N THR A 266 -4.99 -8.28 11.16
CA THR A 266 -4.86 -9.04 12.41
C THR A 266 -5.32 -8.23 13.62
N LYS A 267 -5.25 -6.90 13.56
CA LYS A 267 -5.68 -6.00 14.64
C LYS A 267 -7.13 -5.52 14.53
N ALA A 268 -7.70 -5.53 13.32
CA ALA A 268 -9.08 -5.14 13.09
C ALA A 268 -10.06 -6.31 13.25
N PRO A 269 -11.31 -6.05 13.69
CA PRO A 269 -12.33 -7.08 13.76
C PRO A 269 -12.62 -7.65 12.36
N LYS A 270 -12.98 -8.94 12.31
CA LYS A 270 -13.25 -9.67 11.04
C LYS A 270 -14.20 -8.90 10.12
N ASN A 271 -15.20 -8.25 10.71
CA ASN A 271 -16.25 -7.53 9.98
C ASN A 271 -15.86 -6.09 9.55
N MET A 272 -14.63 -5.63 9.85
CA MET A 272 -14.12 -4.30 9.46
C MET A 272 -12.88 -4.35 8.55
N ARG A 273 -12.51 -5.53 8.04
CA ARG A 273 -11.39 -5.64 7.08
C ARG A 273 -11.60 -4.76 5.83
N SER A 274 -12.83 -4.60 5.39
CA SER A 274 -13.19 -3.68 4.29
C SER A 274 -12.87 -2.22 4.62
N LEU A 275 -13.09 -1.77 5.87
CA LEU A 275 -12.74 -0.41 6.30
C LEU A 275 -11.23 -0.21 6.31
N VAL A 276 -10.48 -1.18 6.81
CA VAL A 276 -9.01 -1.17 6.79
C VAL A 276 -8.51 -1.03 5.36
N GLN A 277 -9.06 -1.82 4.43
CA GLN A 277 -8.71 -1.72 3.01
C GLN A 277 -9.07 -0.35 2.43
N ALA A 278 -10.23 0.21 2.79
CA ALA A 278 -10.65 1.53 2.34
C ALA A 278 -9.68 2.63 2.82
N VAL A 279 -9.22 2.58 4.06
CA VAL A 279 -8.20 3.51 4.58
C VAL A 279 -6.88 3.35 3.84
N ALA A 280 -6.43 2.11 3.59
CA ALA A 280 -5.20 1.87 2.85
C ALA A 280 -5.25 2.43 1.42
N LEU A 281 -6.38 2.21 0.72
CA LEU A 281 -6.61 2.76 -0.63
C LEU A 281 -6.72 4.29 -0.61
N PHE A 282 -7.34 4.88 0.41
CA PHE A 282 -7.40 6.33 0.57
C PHE A 282 -5.99 6.95 0.75
N MET A 283 -5.10 6.28 1.47
CA MET A 283 -3.70 6.73 1.59
C MET A 283 -2.93 6.62 0.27
N ASN A 284 -3.24 5.63 -0.57
CA ASN A 284 -2.71 5.57 -1.93
C ASN A 284 -3.24 6.75 -2.77
N ALA A 285 -4.53 7.09 -2.69
CA ALA A 285 -5.09 8.26 -3.38
C ALA A 285 -4.42 9.58 -2.95
N LEU A 286 -4.16 9.77 -1.65
CA LEU A 286 -3.39 10.92 -1.15
C LEU A 286 -1.98 10.97 -1.72
N SER A 287 -1.34 9.80 -1.87
CA SER A 287 -0.02 9.70 -2.49
C SER A 287 -0.03 10.14 -3.95
N SER A 288 -1.02 9.68 -4.72
CA SER A 288 -1.18 10.08 -6.13
C SER A 288 -1.45 11.58 -6.26
N ALA A 289 -2.22 12.16 -5.34
CA ALA A 289 -2.43 13.62 -5.29
C ALA A 289 -1.12 14.39 -4.98
N LEU A 290 -0.30 13.88 -4.06
CA LEU A 290 1.05 14.43 -3.79
C LEU A 290 1.96 14.29 -5.02
N GLY A 291 1.89 13.15 -5.72
CA GLY A 291 2.61 12.93 -6.97
C GLY A 291 2.22 13.94 -8.05
N GLN A 292 0.92 14.25 -8.16
CA GLN A 292 0.43 15.26 -9.10
C GLN A 292 0.92 16.67 -8.74
N ALA A 293 1.06 17.00 -7.46
CA ALA A 293 1.66 18.27 -7.03
C ALA A 293 3.14 18.37 -7.40
N LEU A 294 3.85 17.24 -7.55
CA LEU A 294 5.25 17.17 -7.97
C LEU A 294 5.44 17.01 -9.48
N VAL A 295 4.36 17.07 -10.28
CA VAL A 295 4.45 16.83 -11.74
C VAL A 295 5.37 17.82 -12.46
N SER A 296 5.44 19.08 -12.00
CA SER A 296 6.37 20.08 -12.56
C SER A 296 7.85 19.70 -12.41
N LEU A 297 8.16 18.80 -11.47
CA LEU A 297 9.51 18.26 -11.28
C LEU A 297 9.80 17.08 -12.22
N ALA A 298 8.77 16.49 -12.85
CA ALA A 298 8.91 15.40 -13.81
C ALA A 298 9.28 15.89 -15.23
N GLU A 299 9.36 17.20 -15.45
CA GLU A 299 9.85 17.79 -16.70
C GLU A 299 11.40 17.86 -16.72
N ASP A 300 12.00 17.76 -17.91
CA ASP A 300 13.44 17.98 -18.06
C ASP A 300 13.80 19.43 -17.72
N PRO A 301 14.92 19.71 -17.00
CA PRO A 301 15.96 18.80 -16.51
C PRO A 301 15.78 18.35 -15.04
N LEU A 302 14.56 18.46 -14.51
CA LEU A 302 14.27 18.33 -13.08
C LEU A 302 14.04 16.88 -12.64
N LEU A 303 14.11 15.88 -13.53
CA LEU A 303 13.89 14.46 -13.16
C LEU A 303 14.85 13.97 -12.05
N ILE A 304 16.10 14.47 -12.01
CA ILE A 304 17.02 14.16 -10.91
C ILE A 304 16.43 14.66 -9.58
N TRP A 305 15.88 15.86 -9.57
CA TRP A 305 15.22 16.43 -8.39
C TRP A 305 13.94 15.68 -8.04
N ASN A 306 13.17 15.21 -9.02
CA ASN A 306 12.00 14.38 -8.77
C ASN A 306 12.37 13.11 -7.99
N TYR A 307 13.36 12.35 -8.46
CA TYR A 307 13.83 11.15 -7.76
C TYR A 307 14.53 11.47 -6.44
N GLY A 308 15.31 12.55 -6.37
CA GLY A 308 15.99 12.96 -5.15
C GLY A 308 15.03 13.41 -4.04
N VAL A 309 14.03 14.23 -4.39
CA VAL A 309 13.00 14.70 -3.44
C VAL A 309 12.16 13.52 -2.95
N THR A 310 11.72 12.63 -3.85
CA THR A 310 10.98 11.42 -3.46
C THR A 310 11.80 10.50 -2.55
N ALA A 311 13.09 10.30 -2.84
CA ALA A 311 14.00 9.55 -1.98
C ALA A 311 14.11 10.15 -0.57
N CYS A 312 14.30 11.46 -0.46
CA CYS A 312 14.38 12.19 0.81
C CYS A 312 13.07 12.14 1.59
N LEU A 313 11.93 12.34 0.91
CA LEU A 313 10.60 12.28 1.52
C LEU A 313 10.30 10.88 2.05
N THR A 314 10.62 9.82 1.30
CA THR A 314 10.41 8.45 1.79
C THR A 314 11.38 8.10 2.92
N PHE A 315 12.62 8.59 2.90
CA PHE A 315 13.56 8.43 4.01
C PHE A 315 13.06 9.10 5.29
N ALA A 316 12.65 10.37 5.19
CA ALA A 316 12.03 11.11 6.29
C ALA A 316 10.74 10.45 6.77
N GLY A 317 9.95 9.90 5.85
CA GLY A 317 8.76 9.10 6.14
C GLY A 317 9.08 7.82 6.92
N GLY A 318 10.16 7.13 6.58
CA GLY A 318 10.66 5.97 7.31
C GLY A 318 11.09 6.31 8.74
N ILE A 319 11.80 7.42 8.92
CA ILE A 319 12.18 7.94 10.25
C ILE A 319 10.93 8.33 11.04
N GLY A 320 10.00 9.08 10.45
CA GLY A 320 8.75 9.50 11.09
C GLY A 320 7.89 8.31 11.49
N PHE A 321 7.81 7.30 10.62
CA PHE A 321 7.13 6.03 10.89
C PHE A 321 7.76 5.31 12.09
N TRP A 322 9.08 5.18 12.11
CA TRP A 322 9.80 4.53 13.21
C TRP A 322 9.59 5.27 14.53
N LEU A 323 9.79 6.60 14.56
CA LEU A 323 9.61 7.42 15.76
C LEU A 323 8.18 7.36 16.32
N THR A 324 7.18 7.34 15.43
CA THR A 324 5.77 7.29 15.85
C THR A 324 5.37 5.93 16.40
N ASN A 325 5.88 4.84 15.82
CA ASN A 325 5.42 3.48 16.08
C ASN A 325 6.34 2.66 16.98
N TYR A 326 7.57 3.12 17.28
CA TYR A 326 8.51 2.39 18.16
C TYR A 326 7.93 2.11 19.56
N LYS A 327 7.11 3.02 20.10
CA LYS A 327 6.43 2.80 21.38
C LYS A 327 5.36 1.71 21.28
N ILE A 328 4.61 1.70 20.17
CA ILE A 328 3.56 0.71 19.90
C ILE A 328 4.17 -0.67 19.69
N ASP A 329 5.33 -0.76 19.02
CA ASP A 329 6.11 -1.99 18.83
C ASP A 329 6.48 -2.65 20.17
N LYS A 330 6.80 -1.85 21.20
CA LYS A 330 7.12 -2.36 22.55
C LYS A 330 5.89 -2.89 23.30
N GLU A 331 4.69 -2.41 22.95
CA GLU A 331 3.42 -2.82 23.55
C GLU A 331 2.69 -3.89 22.73
N GLU A 332 3.19 -4.23 21.55
CA GLU A 332 2.56 -5.14 20.60
C GLU A 332 2.33 -6.54 21.21
N ASP A 333 3.31 -7.05 21.96
CA ASP A 333 3.23 -8.35 22.64
C ASP A 333 2.09 -8.39 23.69
N LYS A 334 1.80 -7.26 24.36
CA LYS A 334 0.70 -7.15 25.35
C LYS A 334 -0.68 -7.03 24.69
N LEU A 335 -0.75 -6.43 23.50
CA LEU A 335 -2.00 -6.28 22.75
C LEU A 335 -2.45 -7.60 22.10
N ASN A 336 -1.50 -8.49 21.79
CA ASN A 336 -1.79 -9.81 21.22
C ASN A 336 -2.34 -10.83 22.24
N THR A 337 -2.20 -10.58 23.55
CA THR A 337 -2.73 -11.43 24.61
C THR A 337 -4.18 -11.11 25.01
N LEU A 338 -4.83 -10.13 24.39
CA LEU A 338 -6.22 -9.76 24.69
C LEU A 338 -7.21 -10.75 24.03
N PRO A 339 -8.28 -11.16 24.74
CA PRO A 339 -9.27 -12.10 24.22
C PRO A 339 -9.97 -11.57 22.95
N ASN A 340 -10.31 -12.48 22.03
CA ASN A 340 -11.06 -12.18 20.81
C ASN A 340 -12.55 -11.94 21.16
N ALA A 341 -13.19 -10.91 20.58
CA ALA A 341 -14.61 -10.66 20.83
C ALA A 341 -15.49 -11.69 20.12
N HIS A 342 -16.60 -12.07 20.75
CA HIS A 342 -17.64 -12.86 20.15
C HIS A 342 -18.75 -11.94 19.63
N PHE A 343 -18.67 -11.58 18.35
CA PHE A 343 -19.79 -10.90 17.68
C PHE A 343 -20.97 -11.87 17.56
N LYS A 344 -21.97 -11.76 18.45
CA LYS A 344 -23.29 -12.36 18.22
C LYS A 344 -23.97 -11.54 17.12
N GLY A 345 -23.87 -12.01 15.88
CA GLY A 345 -24.85 -11.66 14.86
C GLY A 345 -26.23 -12.00 15.41
N GLN A 346 -27.23 -11.15 15.19
CA GLN A 346 -28.61 -11.49 15.52
C GLN A 346 -28.96 -12.80 14.81
N ASN A 347 -28.99 -13.89 15.58
CA ASN A 347 -29.94 -14.96 15.29
C ASN A 347 -31.30 -14.31 15.53
N ASN A 348 -31.97 -13.92 14.45
CA ASN A 348 -33.42 -13.90 14.46
C ASN A 348 -33.89 -15.36 14.40
N ASP A 349 -33.62 -16.08 15.48
CA ASP A 349 -34.38 -17.26 15.89
C ASP A 349 -35.14 -16.81 17.13
N GLU A 350 -36.17 -15.98 16.93
CA GLU A 350 -37.30 -15.95 17.85
C GLU A 350 -38.44 -16.70 17.17
N GLU A 351 -38.68 -17.89 17.70
CA GLU A 351 -39.91 -18.65 17.62
C GLU A 351 -41.16 -17.76 17.57
N ARG A 352 -41.86 -17.75 16.43
CA ARG A 352 -43.29 -18.10 16.32
C ARG A 352 -43.79 -18.10 14.89
#